data_AF-A0A318KGE5-F1
#
_entry.id   AF-A0A318KGE5-F1
#
_cell.length_a   1.000
_cell.length_b   1.000
_cell.length_c   1.000
_cell.angle_alpha   90.00
_cell.angle_beta   90.00
_cell.angle_gamma   90.00
#
_symmetry.space_group_name_H-M   'P 1'
#
loop_
_entity.id
_entity.type
_entity.pdbx_description
1 polymer ?
#
loop_
_entity_poly.entity_id
_entity_poly.type
_entity_poly.pdbx_seq_one_letter_code
_entity_poly.pdbx_strand_id
1 'polypeptide(L)'
;MNIDARDHPADDPLDLDPAALEPTDPADHGPEAAHMLRVESDPPEPSGLWSTETTTDTHRMTLAEARDADAEPAEHPEADLAERVLANQPRGPDGTAEPPDPPETSAAAGETRPAAGEYEGTSKSGEIEQRRTAAVDAACARHGVDSDEGRAAVEKAYEVVFEYQAPFVVRHTLDIIEDCKADIAAKPDAVVAYVGRDGHPIALAALKLDPELFESHSTEVTVSRRLADAAVQDLEINAGKTFEAIEGFRSARHEVDRGDIDGAKAQLTRYLEGKDLPVGLPGSTIILVDSSFKGTVQELLSATYPDVEFRGRYLIFGESPNDPHPGSKAGYALHQSVDRAAPDLDADPAAIFTEKDAVLAIEHILRGPYSKAVRFGPDRQPAQELESPPLDQINPLDVAPSYADANVRLAVMEANQLAVGDYAEHIAGLRRGGGDWHNELATKSETFLRQVRSWVTRNSDTDPAFAELCDSFVRRTDKTHVGDLRTAIEHRGLGEDDATQVWRDYRQLGSLDEKQAFVADFHRRTDPSTGV
;
A
#
# COMPACT_ATOMS: atom_id res chain seq x y z
N MET A 1 18.40 21.99 2.08
CA MET A 1 17.31 22.10 3.06
C MET A 1 17.64 21.12 4.17
N ASN A 2 17.94 21.57 5.40
CA ASN A 2 18.25 20.64 6.50
C ASN A 2 16.93 20.01 6.96
N ILE A 3 16.70 18.75 6.58
CA ILE A 3 15.59 17.95 7.09
C ILE A 3 16.02 17.45 8.48
N ASP A 4 15.31 17.87 9.51
CA ASP A 4 15.57 17.47 10.90
C ASP A 4 15.15 15.99 11.08
N ALA A 5 16.11 15.14 11.47
CA ALA A 5 15.96 13.68 11.50
C ALA A 5 15.45 13.12 12.85
N ARG A 6 14.81 13.95 13.69
CA ARG A 6 14.60 13.62 15.12
C ARG A 6 13.17 13.33 15.56
N ASP A 7 12.18 13.50 14.69
CA ASP A 7 10.79 13.10 14.98
C ASP A 7 10.24 12.32 13.78
N HIS A 8 10.60 11.04 13.70
CA HIS A 8 9.96 10.13 12.76
C HIS A 8 8.65 9.62 13.36
N PRO A 9 7.49 9.78 12.69
CA PRO A 9 6.25 9.17 13.17
C PRO A 9 6.47 7.67 13.25
N ALA A 10 6.11 7.06 14.39
CA ALA A 10 6.19 5.62 14.57
C ALA A 10 5.50 4.92 13.38
N ASP A 11 6.26 4.12 12.65
CA ASP A 11 5.70 3.31 11.58
C ASP A 11 4.86 2.21 12.18
N ASP A 12 3.57 2.31 11.87
CA ASP A 12 2.55 1.28 11.92
C ASP A 12 3.13 -0.15 12.11
N PRO A 13 3.05 -0.71 13.33
CA PRO A 13 3.26 -2.13 13.51
C PRO A 13 2.10 -2.82 12.80
N LEU A 14 2.34 -3.25 11.57
CA LEU A 14 1.64 -4.40 11.03
C LEU A 14 2.10 -5.59 11.87
N ASP A 15 1.56 -5.73 13.08
CA ASP A 15 1.59 -6.97 13.86
C ASP A 15 0.81 -8.00 13.05
N LEU A 16 1.55 -8.62 12.13
CA LEU A 16 1.31 -9.99 11.74
C LEU A 16 1.86 -10.82 12.90
N ASP A 17 1.12 -10.87 14.00
CA ASP A 17 1.31 -11.94 14.97
C ASP A 17 0.56 -13.16 14.43
N PRO A 18 1.23 -14.14 13.80
CA PRO A 18 0.57 -15.38 13.40
C PRO A 18 0.04 -16.17 14.60
N ALA A 19 0.48 -15.88 15.84
CA ALA A 19 -0.01 -16.52 17.06
C ALA A 19 -1.30 -15.91 17.62
N ALA A 20 -1.75 -14.75 17.12
CA ALA A 20 -3.04 -14.16 17.50
C ALA A 20 -4.27 -14.91 16.92
N LEU A 21 -4.05 -16.04 16.25
CA LEU A 21 -5.07 -16.91 15.66
C LEU A 21 -5.44 -18.12 16.56
N GLU A 22 -4.87 -18.25 17.76
CA GLU A 22 -5.35 -19.27 18.70
C GLU A 22 -6.65 -18.84 19.39
N PRO A 23 -7.72 -19.67 19.38
CA PRO A 23 -8.94 -19.37 20.09
C PRO A 23 -8.66 -19.38 21.60
N THR A 24 -8.76 -18.22 22.24
CA THR A 24 -8.74 -18.14 23.70
C THR A 24 -9.99 -18.83 24.27
N ASP A 25 -9.77 -19.96 24.93
CA ASP A 25 -10.77 -20.71 25.69
C ASP A 25 -11.29 -19.86 26.86
N PRO A 26 -12.61 -19.63 27.01
CA PRO A 26 -13.12 -18.78 28.06
C PRO A 26 -13.29 -19.60 29.34
N ALA A 27 -12.24 -19.67 30.16
CA ALA A 27 -12.35 -20.22 31.51
C ALA A 27 -11.51 -19.45 32.54
N ASP A 28 -12.26 -18.79 33.41
CA ASP A 28 -12.03 -18.72 34.86
C ASP A 28 -11.00 -17.71 35.40
N HIS A 29 -11.44 -16.46 35.55
CA HIS A 29 -10.88 -15.55 36.55
C HIS A 29 -12.00 -14.96 37.42
N GLY A 30 -12.10 -15.49 38.64
CA GLY A 30 -12.85 -14.89 39.75
C GLY A 30 -12.20 -13.60 40.29
N PRO A 31 -12.90 -12.90 41.20
CA PRO A 31 -12.64 -11.49 41.52
C PRO A 31 -11.81 -11.31 42.79
N GLU A 32 -11.12 -10.17 42.89
CA GLU A 32 -10.57 -9.44 44.07
C GLU A 32 -9.17 -8.91 43.75
N ALA A 33 -8.72 -7.71 44.11
CA ALA A 33 -9.31 -6.60 44.85
C ALA A 33 -8.50 -5.33 44.55
N ALA A 34 -9.11 -4.19 44.84
CA ALA A 34 -8.57 -2.85 44.73
C ALA A 34 -7.30 -2.62 45.58
N HIS A 35 -6.41 -1.76 45.09
CA HIS A 35 -5.80 -0.75 45.96
C HIS A 35 -5.44 0.53 45.20
N MET A 36 -5.77 1.64 45.85
CA MET A 36 -5.67 3.02 45.41
C MET A 36 -4.23 3.49 45.22
N LEU A 37 -4.03 4.44 44.30
CA LEU A 37 -3.35 5.71 44.61
C LEU A 37 -3.70 6.78 43.56
N ARG A 38 -4.54 7.73 44.02
CA ARG A 38 -4.78 9.04 43.42
C ARG A 38 -3.50 9.86 43.55
N VAL A 39 -3.06 10.49 42.45
CA VAL A 39 -2.24 11.70 42.50
C VAL A 39 -2.98 12.77 41.72
N GLU A 40 -3.46 13.76 42.46
CA GLU A 40 -4.00 15.01 41.94
C GLU A 40 -2.83 15.87 41.44
N SER A 41 -3.00 16.51 40.30
CA SER A 41 -2.09 17.57 39.85
C SER A 41 -2.95 18.65 39.18
N ASP A 42 -3.06 19.79 39.86
CA ASP A 42 -3.69 21.00 39.39
C ASP A 42 -2.98 21.56 38.14
N PRO A 43 -3.71 22.16 37.18
CA PRO A 43 -3.13 22.85 36.05
C PRO A 43 -2.68 24.28 36.42
N PRO A 44 -1.59 24.81 35.86
CA PRO A 44 -1.24 26.21 36.02
C PRO A 44 -2.09 27.13 35.14
N GLU A 45 -2.47 28.28 35.70
CA GLU A 45 -3.19 29.36 35.02
C GLU A 45 -2.37 30.02 33.90
N PRO A 46 -3.04 30.56 32.85
CA PRO A 46 -2.39 31.31 31.79
C PRO A 46 -2.24 32.80 32.15
N SER A 47 -1.00 33.28 32.15
CA SER A 47 -0.67 34.66 31.79
C SER A 47 -0.72 34.75 30.25
N GLY A 48 -1.18 35.79 29.57
CA GLY A 48 -1.44 37.17 29.92
C GLY A 48 -1.00 38.02 28.71
N LEU A 49 -1.98 38.55 27.97
CA LEU A 49 -1.94 39.81 27.22
C LEU A 49 -0.78 40.09 26.25
N TRP A 50 -1.04 40.03 24.93
CA TRP A 50 -0.65 41.10 23.99
C TRP A 50 -1.71 41.22 22.87
N SER A 51 -2.51 42.29 22.95
CA SER A 51 -3.21 42.88 21.80
C SER A 51 -2.28 43.87 21.11
N THR A 52 -2.27 43.90 19.77
CA THR A 52 -2.37 45.16 19.02
C THR A 52 -2.98 44.89 17.64
N GLU A 53 -3.90 45.77 17.28
CA GLU A 53 -4.70 45.85 16.06
C GLU A 53 -3.87 46.29 14.84
N THR A 54 -4.30 45.95 13.63
CA THR A 54 -4.75 46.88 12.55
C THR A 54 -4.98 46.11 11.23
N THR A 55 -6.24 45.89 10.83
CA THR A 55 -7.00 46.59 9.74
C THR A 55 -6.50 46.37 8.31
N THR A 56 -7.30 45.65 7.51
CA THR A 56 -8.06 46.11 6.29
C THR A 56 -8.86 44.89 5.77
N ASP A 57 -10.21 44.94 5.69
CA ASP A 57 -11.00 45.26 4.48
C ASP A 57 -10.42 44.59 3.21
N THR A 58 -11.10 43.77 2.40
CA THR A 58 -12.48 43.75 1.87
C THR A 58 -12.60 42.38 1.14
N HIS A 59 -13.67 41.57 1.19
CA HIS A 59 -14.84 41.68 0.31
C HIS A 59 -15.86 40.59 0.67
N ARG A 60 -17.08 41.03 0.99
CA ARG A 60 -18.33 40.28 0.88
C ARG A 60 -18.63 39.99 -0.60
N MET A 61 -19.02 38.76 -0.91
CA MET A 61 -20.07 38.50 -1.90
C MET A 61 -21.05 37.48 -1.34
N THR A 62 -22.27 37.95 -1.12
CA THR A 62 -23.49 37.17 -0.92
C THR A 62 -24.34 37.31 -2.17
N LEU A 63 -24.97 36.23 -2.61
CA LEU A 63 -26.24 36.10 -3.35
C LEU A 63 -26.37 34.59 -3.66
N ALA A 64 -27.23 33.78 -3.04
CA ALA A 64 -28.68 33.88 -2.81
C ALA A 64 -29.51 33.83 -4.13
N GLU A 65 -30.20 32.70 -4.28
CA GLU A 65 -31.56 32.49 -4.82
C GLU A 65 -31.81 32.05 -6.28
N ALA A 66 -32.64 30.99 -6.34
CA ALA A 66 -33.67 30.59 -7.31
C ALA A 66 -33.36 29.27 -8.06
N ARG A 67 -34.23 28.25 -8.14
CA ARG A 67 -35.69 28.18 -7.93
C ARG A 67 -36.18 26.72 -7.96
N ASP A 68 -37.30 26.50 -7.29
CA ASP A 68 -38.14 25.29 -7.25
C ASP A 68 -38.64 24.77 -8.62
N ALA A 69 -38.89 23.46 -8.69
CA ALA A 69 -40.05 22.89 -9.38
C ALA A 69 -40.40 21.51 -8.81
N ASP A 70 -41.56 21.46 -8.15
CA ASP A 70 -42.32 20.27 -7.75
C ASP A 70 -42.67 19.36 -8.94
N ALA A 71 -42.62 18.04 -8.75
CA ALA A 71 -43.59 17.09 -9.30
C ALA A 71 -43.45 15.68 -8.68
N GLU A 72 -44.41 15.31 -7.85
CA GLU A 72 -44.79 13.93 -7.50
C GLU A 72 -46.33 13.85 -7.56
N PRO A 73 -46.99 12.67 -7.51
CA PRO A 73 -46.52 11.29 -7.75
C PRO A 73 -47.46 10.51 -8.71
N ALA A 74 -47.09 9.28 -9.07
CA ALA A 74 -48.03 8.27 -9.56
C ALA A 74 -47.79 6.91 -8.89
N GLU A 75 -48.86 6.40 -8.28
CA GLU A 75 -48.95 5.16 -7.51
C GLU A 75 -48.95 3.89 -8.40
N HIS A 76 -48.19 2.87 -7.97
CA HIS A 76 -48.48 1.41 -7.83
C HIS A 76 -49.20 0.59 -8.93
N PRO A 77 -48.98 -0.75 -9.08
CA PRO A 77 -48.78 -1.71 -7.97
C PRO A 77 -47.77 -2.87 -8.16
N GLU A 78 -47.59 -3.56 -7.04
CA GLU A 78 -46.84 -4.78 -6.74
C GLU A 78 -47.09 -5.97 -7.69
N ALA A 79 -46.04 -6.77 -7.94
CA ALA A 79 -46.10 -8.24 -7.82
C ALA A 79 -44.70 -8.88 -8.01
N ASP A 80 -44.28 -9.59 -6.97
CA ASP A 80 -43.66 -10.94 -7.03
C ASP A 80 -42.23 -11.10 -7.60
N LEU A 81 -41.23 -11.02 -6.72
CA LEU A 81 -39.89 -11.57 -6.98
C LEU A 81 -39.18 -12.00 -5.69
N ALA A 82 -39.88 -12.77 -4.87
CA ALA A 82 -39.35 -13.46 -3.71
C ALA A 82 -39.23 -14.97 -3.98
N GLU A 83 -38.52 -15.40 -5.04
CA GLU A 83 -38.19 -16.83 -5.23
C GLU A 83 -37.14 -17.12 -6.33
N ARG A 84 -35.96 -16.48 -6.34
CA ARG A 84 -34.96 -16.81 -7.40
C ARG A 84 -33.47 -16.46 -7.19
N VAL A 85 -32.88 -16.70 -6.01
CA VAL A 85 -31.39 -16.67 -5.86
C VAL A 85 -30.89 -17.70 -4.83
N LEU A 86 -31.14 -18.99 -5.08
CA LEU A 86 -30.47 -20.11 -4.40
C LEU A 86 -30.20 -21.22 -5.42
N ALA A 87 -29.17 -21.02 -6.24
CA ALA A 87 -28.41 -22.04 -6.96
C ALA A 87 -27.57 -21.35 -8.03
N ASN A 88 -26.27 -21.19 -7.80
CA ASN A 88 -25.22 -21.32 -8.82
C ASN A 88 -23.85 -21.09 -8.17
N GLN A 89 -23.32 -22.14 -7.54
CA GLN A 89 -21.88 -22.33 -7.41
C GLN A 89 -21.34 -22.85 -8.75
N PRO A 90 -20.27 -22.31 -9.34
CA PRO A 90 -19.56 -22.99 -10.41
C PRO A 90 -18.68 -24.10 -9.83
N ARG A 91 -19.04 -25.35 -10.14
CA ARG A 91 -18.15 -26.51 -10.06
C ARG A 91 -17.18 -26.46 -11.24
N GLY A 92 -15.89 -26.64 -10.97
CA GLY A 92 -14.88 -26.84 -12.01
C GLY A 92 -15.08 -28.18 -12.76
N PRO A 93 -14.57 -28.33 -13.98
CA PRO A 93 -14.60 -29.61 -14.68
C PRO A 93 -13.25 -30.31 -14.60
N ASP A 94 -13.20 -31.42 -13.86
CA ASP A 94 -12.36 -32.58 -14.17
C ASP A 94 -13.16 -33.47 -15.13
N GLY A 95 -12.57 -33.84 -16.27
CA GLY A 95 -13.23 -34.70 -17.23
C GLY A 95 -12.45 -34.90 -18.52
N THR A 96 -11.51 -35.82 -18.50
CA THR A 96 -10.83 -36.44 -19.64
C THR A 96 -11.81 -36.89 -20.73
N ALA A 97 -11.65 -36.36 -21.95
CA ALA A 97 -12.22 -36.93 -23.17
C ALA A 97 -11.16 -36.90 -24.29
N GLU A 98 -10.94 -38.06 -24.91
CA GLU A 98 -10.08 -38.26 -26.07
C GLU A 98 -10.48 -37.37 -27.26
N PRO A 99 -9.52 -36.86 -28.04
CA PRO A 99 -9.81 -36.07 -29.24
C PRO A 99 -10.18 -36.96 -30.45
N PRO A 100 -11.12 -36.54 -31.30
CA PRO A 100 -11.39 -37.21 -32.58
C PRO A 100 -10.37 -36.80 -33.66
N ASP A 101 -10.11 -37.73 -34.57
CA ASP A 101 -9.21 -37.57 -35.72
C ASP A 101 -9.56 -36.35 -36.61
N PRO A 102 -8.55 -35.66 -37.17
CA PRO A 102 -8.78 -34.52 -38.04
C PRO A 102 -9.22 -34.94 -39.45
N PRO A 103 -10.08 -34.16 -40.12
CA PRO A 103 -10.47 -34.44 -41.50
C PRO A 103 -9.37 -34.03 -42.49
N GLU A 104 -9.10 -34.92 -43.44
CA GLU A 104 -8.33 -34.64 -44.65
C GLU A 104 -8.94 -33.46 -45.41
N THR A 105 -8.14 -32.44 -45.71
CA THR A 105 -8.51 -31.38 -46.65
C THR A 105 -7.45 -31.20 -47.73
N SER A 106 -7.99 -31.19 -48.95
CA SER A 106 -7.35 -31.12 -50.25
C SER A 106 -6.60 -29.81 -50.49
N ALA A 107 -5.48 -29.93 -51.20
CA ALA A 107 -4.73 -28.84 -51.81
C ALA A 107 -5.57 -28.05 -52.83
N ALA A 108 -5.41 -26.72 -52.86
CA ALA A 108 -4.97 -25.94 -54.03
C ALA A 108 -5.03 -24.41 -53.81
N ALA A 109 -4.08 -23.72 -54.46
CA ALA A 109 -4.09 -22.32 -54.91
C ALA A 109 -3.70 -21.19 -53.92
N GLY A 110 -2.39 -21.04 -53.73
CA GLY A 110 -1.64 -19.86 -54.20
C GLY A 110 -2.15 -18.46 -53.89
N GLU A 111 -1.79 -17.92 -52.72
CA GLU A 111 -1.59 -16.49 -52.51
C GLU A 111 -0.21 -16.24 -51.91
N THR A 112 0.56 -15.38 -52.56
CA THR A 112 1.94 -15.05 -52.23
C THR A 112 1.94 -14.16 -51.00
N ARG A 113 2.19 -14.76 -49.83
CA ARG A 113 2.42 -14.07 -48.56
C ARG A 113 3.69 -13.21 -48.70
N PRO A 114 3.65 -11.88 -48.49
CA PRO A 114 4.87 -11.10 -48.45
C PRO A 114 5.73 -11.58 -47.28
N ALA A 115 7.02 -11.72 -47.54
CA ALA A 115 8.01 -12.13 -46.55
C ALA A 115 7.89 -11.25 -45.30
N ALA A 116 7.81 -11.89 -44.13
CA ALA A 116 7.95 -11.25 -42.84
C ALA A 116 9.29 -10.52 -42.81
N GLY A 117 9.22 -9.21 -43.06
CA GLY A 117 10.37 -8.33 -43.03
C GLY A 117 10.85 -8.20 -41.60
N GLU A 118 12.14 -8.47 -41.40
CA GLU A 118 12.94 -8.08 -40.26
C GLU A 118 12.84 -6.56 -40.04
N TYR A 119 11.79 -6.06 -39.38
CA TYR A 119 11.60 -4.61 -39.17
C TYR A 119 10.70 -4.27 -37.97
N GLU A 120 10.81 -4.95 -36.82
CA GLU A 120 10.03 -4.57 -35.61
C GLU A 120 10.79 -4.60 -34.26
N GLY A 121 12.04 -5.07 -34.21
CA GLY A 121 12.80 -5.17 -32.94
C GLY A 121 13.41 -3.85 -32.45
N THR A 122 13.89 -2.99 -33.36
CA THR A 122 14.63 -1.77 -33.02
C THR A 122 13.75 -0.60 -32.57
N SER A 123 12.49 -0.54 -33.02
CA SER A 123 11.57 0.57 -32.68
C SER A 123 11.09 0.49 -31.23
N LYS A 124 10.77 -0.72 -30.75
CA LYS A 124 10.20 -0.92 -29.40
C LYS A 124 11.23 -0.71 -28.29
N SER A 125 12.48 -1.13 -28.52
CA SER A 125 13.58 -0.88 -27.57
C SER A 125 13.89 0.62 -27.44
N GLY A 126 13.73 1.40 -28.52
CA GLY A 126 13.97 2.85 -28.49
C GLY A 126 12.89 3.62 -27.72
N GLU A 127 11.63 3.16 -27.75
CA GLU A 127 10.55 3.81 -26.99
C GLU A 127 10.67 3.58 -25.48
N ILE A 128 11.04 2.38 -25.05
CA ILE A 128 11.27 2.07 -23.63
C ILE A 128 12.44 2.90 -23.10
N GLU A 129 13.53 2.99 -23.87
CA GLU A 129 14.70 3.81 -23.54
C GLU A 129 14.35 5.30 -23.37
N GLN A 130 13.52 5.83 -24.27
CA GLN A 130 13.05 7.22 -24.19
C GLN A 130 12.18 7.47 -22.97
N ARG A 131 11.26 6.54 -22.65
CA ARG A 131 10.43 6.61 -21.43
C ARG A 131 11.28 6.57 -20.17
N ARG A 132 12.23 5.62 -20.07
CA ARG A 132 13.19 5.54 -18.97
C ARG A 132 13.92 6.87 -18.78
N THR A 133 14.52 7.39 -19.85
CA THR A 133 15.27 8.65 -19.80
C THR A 133 14.38 9.79 -19.29
N ALA A 134 13.16 9.92 -19.82
CA ALA A 134 12.23 10.96 -19.40
C ALA A 134 11.80 10.82 -17.93
N ALA A 135 11.53 9.60 -17.47
CA ALA A 135 11.14 9.31 -16.08
C ALA A 135 12.27 9.65 -15.10
N VAL A 136 13.51 9.20 -15.40
CA VAL A 136 14.71 9.47 -14.60
C VAL A 136 14.99 10.97 -14.55
N ASP A 137 14.98 11.65 -15.70
CA ASP A 137 15.26 13.08 -15.77
C ASP A 137 14.20 13.90 -15.03
N ALA A 138 12.91 13.52 -15.12
CA ALA A 138 11.83 14.19 -14.40
C ALA A 138 11.96 14.03 -12.87
N ALA A 139 12.25 12.81 -12.39
CA ALA A 139 12.45 12.54 -10.97
C ALA A 139 13.69 13.27 -10.42
N CYS A 140 14.82 13.21 -11.15
CA CYS A 140 16.04 13.92 -10.77
C CYS A 140 15.82 15.43 -10.70
N ALA A 141 15.16 16.02 -11.71
CA ALA A 141 14.87 17.45 -11.75
C ALA A 141 13.95 17.89 -10.59
N ARG A 142 12.92 17.10 -10.27
CA ARG A 142 11.98 17.42 -9.18
C ARG A 142 12.64 17.40 -7.81
N HIS A 143 13.58 16.48 -7.60
CA HIS A 143 14.23 16.28 -6.30
C HIS A 143 15.64 16.90 -6.20
N GLY A 144 16.10 17.58 -7.24
CA GLY A 144 17.39 18.29 -7.25
C GLY A 144 18.60 17.36 -7.22
N VAL A 145 18.56 16.28 -8.02
CA VAL A 145 19.69 15.36 -8.22
C VAL A 145 20.49 15.82 -9.45
N ASP A 146 21.57 16.54 -9.21
CA ASP A 146 22.38 17.16 -10.28
C ASP A 146 23.65 16.38 -10.64
N SER A 147 24.08 15.43 -9.80
CA SER A 147 25.30 14.64 -10.01
C SER A 147 25.06 13.47 -10.98
N ASP A 148 26.04 13.18 -11.84
CA ASP A 148 26.02 12.02 -12.75
C ASP A 148 25.87 10.69 -11.97
N GLU A 149 26.56 10.56 -10.82
CA GLU A 149 26.45 9.37 -9.97
C GLU A 149 25.04 9.18 -9.39
N GLY A 150 24.43 10.27 -8.91
CA GLY A 150 23.05 10.26 -8.40
C GLY A 150 22.03 9.91 -9.49
N ARG A 151 22.17 10.50 -10.68
CA ARG A 151 21.31 10.17 -11.84
C ARG A 151 21.45 8.70 -12.23
N ALA A 152 22.68 8.18 -12.28
CA ALA A 152 22.93 6.78 -12.59
C ALA A 152 22.33 5.82 -11.53
N ALA A 153 22.30 6.23 -10.27
CA ALA A 153 21.64 5.47 -9.20
C ALA A 153 20.11 5.42 -9.39
N VAL A 154 19.49 6.54 -9.75
CA VAL A 154 18.05 6.60 -10.07
C VAL A 154 17.72 5.75 -11.29
N GLU A 155 18.54 5.82 -12.35
CA GLU A 155 18.39 5.00 -13.56
C GLU A 155 18.50 3.50 -13.24
N LYS A 156 19.50 3.08 -12.47
CA LYS A 156 19.66 1.69 -12.03
C LYS A 156 18.45 1.19 -11.25
N ALA A 157 17.93 1.99 -10.31
CA ALA A 157 16.76 1.61 -9.53
C ALA A 157 15.49 1.47 -10.39
N TYR A 158 15.29 2.42 -11.32
CA TYR A 158 14.21 2.34 -12.30
C TYR A 158 14.27 1.03 -13.09
N GLU A 159 15.45 0.65 -13.61
CA GLU A 159 15.63 -0.57 -14.41
C GLU A 159 15.31 -1.83 -13.61
N VAL A 160 15.77 -1.90 -12.35
CA VAL A 160 15.45 -3.01 -11.44
C VAL A 160 13.93 -3.12 -11.25
N VAL A 161 13.23 -2.01 -10.98
CA VAL A 161 11.79 -2.04 -10.78
C VAL A 161 11.04 -2.39 -12.07
N PHE A 162 11.47 -1.85 -13.22
CA PHE A 162 10.90 -2.17 -14.52
C PHE A 162 11.07 -3.66 -14.88
N GLU A 163 12.20 -4.26 -14.50
CA GLU A 163 12.51 -5.67 -14.78
C GLU A 163 11.74 -6.64 -13.87
N TYR A 164 11.61 -6.32 -12.58
CA TYR A 164 11.10 -7.24 -11.55
C TYR A 164 9.72 -6.85 -10.98
N GLN A 165 9.60 -5.77 -10.20
CA GLN A 165 8.37 -5.42 -9.49
C GLN A 165 7.23 -5.01 -10.42
N ALA A 166 7.51 -4.19 -11.44
CA ALA A 166 6.50 -3.64 -12.33
C ALA A 166 5.68 -4.72 -13.06
N PRO A 167 6.28 -5.77 -13.67
CA PRO A 167 5.53 -6.88 -14.25
C PRO A 167 4.55 -7.54 -13.29
N PHE A 168 4.95 -7.75 -12.04
CA PHE A 168 4.11 -8.36 -11.03
C PHE A 168 2.91 -7.47 -10.68
N VAL A 169 3.14 -6.18 -10.43
CA VAL A 169 2.06 -5.22 -10.16
C VAL A 169 1.10 -5.12 -11.36
N VAL A 170 1.64 -4.98 -12.57
CA VAL A 170 0.85 -4.84 -13.80
C VAL A 170 0.00 -6.08 -14.09
N ARG A 171 0.54 -7.28 -13.86
CA ARG A 171 -0.21 -8.53 -13.99
C ARG A 171 -1.46 -8.53 -13.10
N HIS A 172 -1.27 -8.29 -11.81
CA HIS A 172 -2.39 -8.35 -10.87
C HIS A 172 -3.32 -7.14 -10.98
N THR A 173 -2.83 -6.01 -11.49
CA THR A 173 -3.68 -4.86 -11.84
C THR A 173 -4.67 -5.20 -12.95
N LEU A 174 -4.27 -5.98 -13.96
CA LEU A 174 -5.20 -6.45 -15.00
C LEU A 174 -6.33 -7.31 -14.42
N ASP A 175 -6.00 -8.21 -13.51
CA ASP A 175 -7.02 -9.05 -12.85
C ASP A 175 -7.97 -8.20 -12.00
N ILE A 176 -7.43 -7.20 -11.27
CA ILE A 176 -8.23 -6.21 -10.51
C ILE A 176 -9.16 -5.43 -11.43
N ILE A 177 -8.67 -4.94 -12.58
CA ILE A 177 -9.45 -4.17 -13.56
C ILE A 177 -10.64 -4.99 -14.07
N GLU A 178 -10.42 -6.25 -14.43
CA GLU A 178 -11.49 -7.09 -14.96
C GLU A 178 -12.58 -7.37 -13.92
N ASP A 179 -12.22 -7.55 -12.65
CA ASP A 179 -13.20 -7.69 -11.58
C ASP A 179 -13.92 -6.37 -11.26
N CYS A 180 -13.21 -5.24 -11.29
CA CYS A 180 -13.84 -3.92 -11.16
C CYS A 180 -14.88 -3.67 -12.26
N LYS A 181 -14.58 -4.06 -13.51
CA LYS A 181 -15.55 -4.00 -14.62
C LYS A 181 -16.76 -4.89 -14.39
N ALA A 182 -16.57 -6.09 -13.83
CA ALA A 182 -17.68 -6.97 -13.49
C ALA A 182 -18.58 -6.35 -12.42
N ASP A 183 -17.97 -5.72 -11.41
CA ASP A 183 -18.69 -5.00 -10.35
C ASP A 183 -19.44 -3.78 -10.90
N ILE A 184 -18.83 -3.00 -11.79
CA ILE A 184 -19.46 -1.85 -12.46
C ILE A 184 -20.58 -2.31 -13.40
N ALA A 185 -20.41 -3.43 -14.11
CA ALA A 185 -21.47 -3.97 -14.95
C ALA A 185 -22.70 -4.38 -14.12
N ALA A 186 -22.50 -4.85 -12.89
CA ALA A 186 -23.58 -5.14 -11.95
C ALA A 186 -24.15 -3.88 -11.29
N LYS A 187 -23.31 -2.86 -11.07
CA LYS A 187 -23.65 -1.58 -10.42
C LYS A 187 -23.00 -0.41 -11.19
N PRO A 188 -23.70 0.14 -12.20
CA PRO A 188 -23.13 1.12 -13.12
C PRO A 188 -22.67 2.44 -12.48
N ASP A 189 -23.06 2.70 -11.24
CA ASP A 189 -22.68 3.86 -10.43
C ASP A 189 -21.53 3.58 -9.46
N ALA A 190 -20.95 2.37 -9.50
CA ALA A 190 -19.80 2.03 -8.68
C ALA A 190 -18.56 2.86 -9.09
N VAL A 191 -17.81 3.31 -8.08
CA VAL A 191 -16.57 4.09 -8.26
C VAL A 191 -15.39 3.33 -7.67
N VAL A 192 -14.28 3.27 -8.40
CA VAL A 192 -13.02 2.64 -8.00
C VAL A 192 -12.12 3.71 -7.39
N ALA A 193 -11.70 3.50 -6.14
CA ALA A 193 -10.80 4.39 -5.43
C ALA A 193 -9.46 3.69 -5.17
N TYR A 194 -8.38 4.20 -5.76
CA TYR A 194 -7.01 3.75 -5.43
C TYR A 194 -6.55 4.46 -4.17
N VAL A 195 -6.23 3.69 -3.13
CA VAL A 195 -6.10 4.20 -1.76
C VAL A 195 -4.65 4.44 -1.37
N GLY A 196 -4.35 5.68 -1.03
CA GLY A 196 -3.11 6.11 -0.42
C GLY A 196 -1.91 5.98 -1.36
N ARG A 197 -0.73 6.06 -0.74
CA ARG A 197 0.54 5.98 -1.47
C ARG A 197 0.84 4.55 -1.97
N ASP A 198 0.26 3.55 -1.32
CA ASP A 198 0.46 2.14 -1.61
C ASP A 198 -0.45 1.67 -2.78
N GLY A 199 -1.61 2.32 -2.96
CA GLY A 199 -2.48 2.14 -4.14
C GLY A 199 -2.04 2.93 -5.39
N HIS A 200 -1.21 3.97 -5.25
CA HIS A 200 -0.78 4.82 -6.37
C HIS A 200 -0.09 4.06 -7.53
N PRO A 201 0.84 3.12 -7.30
CA PRO A 201 1.44 2.34 -8.39
C PRO A 201 0.40 1.52 -9.19
N ILE A 202 -0.64 1.03 -8.51
CA ILE A 202 -1.75 0.29 -9.13
C ILE A 202 -2.61 1.26 -9.96
N ALA A 203 -2.84 2.48 -9.46
CA ALA A 203 -3.53 3.53 -10.20
C ALA A 203 -2.80 3.91 -11.49
N LEU A 204 -1.48 4.12 -11.41
CA LEU A 204 -0.64 4.40 -12.58
C LEU A 204 -0.71 3.26 -13.61
N ALA A 205 -0.63 2.01 -13.16
CA ALA A 205 -0.80 0.86 -14.05
C ALA A 205 -2.19 0.85 -14.70
N ALA A 206 -3.26 1.05 -13.91
CA ALA A 206 -4.62 1.02 -14.40
C ALA A 206 -4.92 2.12 -15.43
N LEU A 207 -4.44 3.34 -15.18
CA LEU A 207 -4.53 4.46 -16.13
C LEU A 207 -3.94 4.11 -17.50
N LYS A 208 -2.88 3.28 -17.55
CA LYS A 208 -2.25 2.87 -18.81
C LYS A 208 -2.89 1.65 -19.45
N LEU A 209 -3.34 0.69 -18.64
CA LEU A 209 -3.94 -0.55 -19.12
C LEU A 209 -5.37 -0.37 -19.61
N ASP A 210 -6.14 0.49 -18.95
CA ASP A 210 -7.54 0.79 -19.27
C ASP A 210 -7.88 2.27 -18.99
N PRO A 211 -7.47 3.19 -19.88
CA PRO A 211 -7.72 4.62 -19.70
C PRO A 211 -9.21 4.96 -19.62
N GLU A 212 -10.07 4.25 -20.37
CA GLU A 212 -11.51 4.51 -20.40
C GLU A 212 -12.16 4.20 -19.06
N LEU A 213 -11.86 3.03 -18.47
CA LEU A 213 -12.31 2.70 -17.12
C LEU A 213 -11.81 3.75 -16.12
N PHE A 214 -10.52 4.12 -16.21
CA PHE A 214 -9.92 5.03 -15.24
C PHE A 214 -10.57 6.42 -15.28
N GLU A 215 -10.76 6.98 -16.47
CA GLU A 215 -11.38 8.30 -16.66
C GLU A 215 -12.86 8.35 -16.25
N SER A 216 -13.58 7.23 -16.36
CA SER A 216 -15.04 7.18 -16.15
C SER A 216 -15.45 6.72 -14.75
N HIS A 217 -14.69 5.83 -14.14
CA HIS A 217 -15.05 5.18 -12.88
C HIS A 217 -13.99 5.25 -11.81
N SER A 218 -12.78 5.76 -12.08
CA SER A 218 -11.69 5.70 -11.12
C SER A 218 -11.23 7.05 -10.60
N THR A 219 -10.72 7.03 -9.37
CA THR A 219 -10.10 8.19 -8.74
C THR A 219 -9.00 7.74 -7.77
N GLU A 220 -8.12 8.66 -7.43
CA GLU A 220 -7.08 8.45 -6.41
C GLU A 220 -7.43 9.22 -5.15
N VAL A 221 -7.35 8.53 -4.01
CA VAL A 221 -7.67 9.12 -2.71
C VAL A 221 -6.57 8.86 -1.69
N THR A 222 -6.30 9.84 -0.86
CA THR A 222 -5.30 9.80 0.21
C THR A 222 -6.02 9.60 1.52
N VAL A 223 -6.34 8.34 1.84
CA VAL A 223 -6.97 7.96 3.11
C VAL A 223 -6.05 6.98 3.82
N SER A 224 -5.44 7.43 4.92
CA SER A 224 -4.69 6.53 5.80
C SER A 224 -5.59 5.93 6.86
N ARG A 225 -5.10 4.88 7.52
CA ARG A 225 -5.74 4.32 8.71
C ARG A 225 -5.98 5.36 9.80
N ARG A 226 -5.04 6.30 10.02
CA ARG A 226 -5.20 7.37 11.02
C ARG A 226 -6.31 8.34 10.65
N LEU A 227 -6.43 8.74 9.39
CA LEU A 227 -7.52 9.62 8.94
C LEU A 227 -8.89 8.95 9.08
N ALA A 228 -8.98 7.67 8.71
CA ALA A 228 -10.23 6.92 8.82
C ALA A 228 -10.60 6.66 10.29
N ASP A 229 -9.64 6.32 11.16
CA ASP A 229 -9.91 6.12 12.60
C ASP A 229 -10.25 7.44 13.30
N ALA A 230 -9.63 8.56 12.92
CA ALA A 230 -10.01 9.88 13.43
C ALA A 230 -11.50 10.17 13.16
N ALA A 231 -12.02 9.84 11.98
CA ALA A 231 -13.45 9.97 11.66
C ALA A 231 -14.35 9.02 12.48
N VAL A 232 -13.88 7.81 12.78
CA VAL A 232 -14.57 6.89 13.69
C VAL A 232 -14.60 7.46 15.11
N GLN A 233 -13.48 7.97 15.62
CA GLN A 233 -13.40 8.60 16.95
C GLN A 233 -14.27 9.85 17.06
N ASP A 234 -14.36 10.65 15.99
CA ASP A 234 -15.28 11.80 15.90
C ASP A 234 -16.74 11.34 16.10
N LEU A 235 -17.14 10.25 15.44
CA LEU A 235 -18.48 9.66 15.62
C LEU A 235 -18.72 9.11 17.03
N GLU A 236 -17.71 8.51 17.65
CA GLU A 236 -17.81 8.03 19.03
C GLU A 236 -18.07 9.18 20.00
N ILE A 237 -17.31 10.26 19.88
CA ILE A 237 -17.38 11.42 20.76
C ILE A 237 -18.64 12.25 20.51
N ASN A 238 -18.90 12.60 19.25
CA ASN A 238 -19.91 13.60 18.90
C ASN A 238 -21.29 13.01 18.59
N ALA A 239 -21.38 11.73 18.23
CA ALA A 239 -22.65 11.05 17.95
C ALA A 239 -23.00 9.95 18.98
N GLY A 240 -22.13 9.68 19.97
CA GLY A 240 -22.36 8.67 21.00
C GLY A 240 -22.44 7.24 20.46
N LYS A 241 -21.88 6.99 19.25
CA LYS A 241 -21.83 5.66 18.64
C LYS A 241 -20.71 4.83 19.25
N THR A 242 -20.81 3.51 19.12
CA THR A 242 -19.74 2.57 19.45
C THR A 242 -19.51 1.63 18.27
N PHE A 243 -18.27 1.16 18.13
CA PHE A 243 -17.84 0.39 16.96
C PHE A 243 -17.08 -0.87 17.37
N GLU A 244 -17.64 -1.64 18.30
CA GLU A 244 -17.01 -2.87 18.84
C GLU A 244 -16.69 -3.90 17.73
N ALA A 245 -17.53 -3.98 16.71
CA ALA A 245 -17.39 -4.93 15.60
C ALA A 245 -16.12 -4.73 14.75
N ILE A 246 -15.50 -3.55 14.79
CA ILE A 246 -14.28 -3.24 14.02
C ILE A 246 -13.03 -3.10 14.90
N GLU A 247 -13.07 -3.41 16.19
CA GLU A 247 -11.95 -3.16 17.11
C GLU A 247 -10.64 -3.83 16.64
N GLY A 248 -10.73 -5.03 16.05
CA GLY A 248 -9.58 -5.73 15.45
C GLY A 248 -8.90 -5.00 14.28
N PHE A 249 -9.54 -3.98 13.73
CA PHE A 249 -9.02 -3.12 12.66
C PHE A 249 -8.52 -1.77 13.17
N ARG A 250 -8.70 -1.44 14.45
CA ARG A 250 -8.38 -0.11 15.02
C ARG A 250 -6.95 0.03 15.55
N SER A 251 -5.98 -0.53 14.83
CA SER A 251 -4.56 -0.49 15.25
C SER A 251 -4.02 0.94 15.39
N ALA A 252 -4.55 1.88 14.60
CA ALA A 252 -4.11 3.27 14.56
C ALA A 252 -4.79 4.17 15.61
N ARG A 253 -5.77 3.67 16.37
CA ARG A 253 -6.60 4.47 17.29
C ARG A 253 -5.78 5.33 18.25
N HIS A 254 -4.74 4.75 18.83
CA HIS A 254 -3.88 5.40 19.82
C HIS A 254 -2.83 6.35 19.20
N GLU A 255 -2.71 6.35 17.87
CA GLU A 255 -1.76 7.17 17.13
C GLU A 255 -2.40 8.44 16.55
N VAL A 256 -3.72 8.57 16.66
CA VAL A 256 -4.46 9.77 16.25
C VAL A 256 -4.25 10.87 17.31
N ASP A 257 -3.76 12.03 16.89
CA ASP A 257 -3.69 13.19 17.78
C ASP A 257 -5.11 13.61 18.17
N ARG A 258 -5.33 13.85 19.46
CA ARG A 258 -6.62 14.31 20.00
C ARG A 258 -7.11 15.60 19.34
N GLY A 259 -6.19 16.48 18.94
CA GLY A 259 -6.52 17.73 18.25
C GLY A 259 -7.11 17.52 16.86
N ASP A 260 -6.89 16.36 16.25
CA ASP A 260 -7.32 16.05 14.88
C ASP A 260 -8.64 15.26 14.84
N ILE A 261 -9.25 14.93 15.98
CA ILE A 261 -10.48 14.13 16.05
C ILE A 261 -11.74 14.96 15.76
N ASP A 262 -11.88 16.13 16.41
CA ASP A 262 -13.12 16.91 16.33
C ASP A 262 -13.39 17.40 14.89
N GLY A 263 -14.50 16.96 14.31
CA GLY A 263 -14.88 17.28 12.93
C GLY A 263 -14.13 16.49 11.86
N ALA A 264 -13.34 15.48 12.23
CA ALA A 264 -12.61 14.63 11.28
C ALA A 264 -13.54 13.95 10.27
N LYS A 265 -14.73 13.47 10.68
CA LYS A 265 -15.70 12.89 9.75
C LYS A 265 -16.14 13.90 8.71
N ALA A 266 -16.44 15.12 9.12
CA ALA A 266 -16.91 16.16 8.19
C ALA A 266 -15.82 16.57 7.19
N GLN A 267 -14.55 16.55 7.61
CA GLN A 267 -13.41 16.79 6.73
C GLN A 267 -13.21 15.63 5.75
N LEU A 268 -13.24 14.39 6.24
CA LEU A 268 -13.14 13.19 5.42
C LEU A 268 -14.28 13.12 4.38
N THR A 269 -15.53 13.36 4.78
CA THR A 269 -16.67 13.41 3.85
C THR A 269 -16.44 14.42 2.74
N ARG A 270 -16.07 15.66 3.09
CA ARG A 270 -15.81 16.71 2.10
C ARG A 270 -14.68 16.35 1.15
N TYR A 271 -13.64 15.70 1.65
CA TYR A 271 -12.52 15.25 0.83
C TYR A 271 -12.95 14.16 -0.16
N LEU A 272 -13.66 13.13 0.31
CA LEU A 272 -14.11 12.01 -0.53
C LEU A 272 -15.13 12.48 -1.57
N GLU A 273 -16.11 13.31 -1.19
CA GLU A 273 -17.05 13.93 -2.14
C GLU A 273 -16.34 14.82 -3.15
N GLY A 274 -15.32 15.58 -2.72
CA GLY A 274 -14.47 16.39 -3.61
C GLY A 274 -13.57 15.55 -4.55
N LYS A 275 -13.50 14.23 -4.33
CA LYS A 275 -12.85 13.24 -5.19
C LYS A 275 -13.88 12.41 -5.99
N ASP A 276 -15.12 12.89 -6.04
CA ASP A 276 -16.25 12.26 -6.72
C ASP A 276 -16.62 10.87 -6.15
N LEU A 277 -16.30 10.61 -4.87
CA LEU A 277 -16.75 9.40 -4.19
C LEU A 277 -18.14 9.61 -3.55
N PRO A 278 -19.10 8.72 -3.79
CA PRO A 278 -20.50 8.89 -3.39
C PRO A 278 -20.78 8.57 -1.91
N VAL A 279 -19.89 8.94 -0.98
CA VAL A 279 -19.99 8.55 0.44
C VAL A 279 -21.19 9.12 1.21
N GLY A 280 -21.94 10.05 0.61
CA GLY A 280 -23.19 10.61 1.13
C GLY A 280 -24.46 10.06 0.48
N LEU A 281 -24.35 9.14 -0.50
CA LEU A 281 -25.47 8.60 -1.26
C LEU A 281 -25.79 7.16 -0.80
N PRO A 282 -26.93 6.92 -0.15
CA PRO A 282 -27.33 5.58 0.28
C PRO A 282 -27.44 4.60 -0.90
N GLY A 283 -26.93 3.39 -0.70
CA GLY A 283 -26.91 2.33 -1.71
C GLY A 283 -25.78 2.44 -2.74
N SER A 284 -24.96 3.49 -2.66
CA SER A 284 -23.78 3.62 -3.52
C SER A 284 -22.75 2.53 -3.22
N THR A 285 -21.87 2.26 -4.19
CA THR A 285 -20.81 1.25 -4.07
C THR A 285 -19.46 1.88 -4.39
N ILE A 286 -18.48 1.62 -3.53
CA ILE A 286 -17.10 2.07 -3.70
C ILE A 286 -16.18 0.85 -3.64
N ILE A 287 -15.34 0.69 -4.66
CA ILE A 287 -14.35 -0.38 -4.76
C ILE A 287 -13.00 0.21 -4.37
N LEU A 288 -12.44 -0.19 -3.23
CA LEU A 288 -11.14 0.24 -2.75
C LEU A 288 -10.04 -0.66 -3.31
N VAL A 289 -9.04 -0.07 -3.94
CA VAL A 289 -7.86 -0.76 -4.48
C VAL A 289 -6.61 -0.35 -3.71
N ASP A 290 -5.85 -1.33 -3.21
CA ASP A 290 -4.65 -1.10 -2.39
C ASP A 290 -3.68 -2.30 -2.50
N SER A 291 -2.46 -2.19 -1.99
CA SER A 291 -1.51 -3.32 -1.89
C SER A 291 -1.56 -4.07 -0.56
N SER A 292 -2.36 -3.61 0.41
CA SER A 292 -2.27 -3.98 1.83
C SER A 292 -3.05 -5.23 2.28
N PHE A 293 -2.61 -5.81 3.41
CA PHE A 293 -2.94 -7.17 3.85
C PHE A 293 -4.30 -7.36 4.56
N LYS A 294 -4.90 -6.35 5.21
CA LYS A 294 -6.09 -6.56 6.10
C LYS A 294 -7.37 -5.81 5.70
N GLY A 295 -7.30 -4.86 4.77
CA GLY A 295 -8.45 -4.03 4.41
C GLY A 295 -8.94 -3.10 5.53
N THR A 296 -8.08 -2.71 6.47
CA THR A 296 -8.44 -1.84 7.60
C THR A 296 -9.14 -0.56 7.19
N VAL A 297 -8.65 0.14 6.15
CA VAL A 297 -9.27 1.39 5.70
C VAL A 297 -10.71 1.15 5.24
N GLN A 298 -10.98 0.01 4.58
CA GLN A 298 -12.33 -0.37 4.19
C GLN A 298 -13.25 -0.45 5.41
N GLU A 299 -12.85 -1.18 6.46
CA GLU A 299 -13.70 -1.39 7.63
C GLU A 299 -13.96 -0.11 8.42
N LEU A 300 -12.96 0.78 8.51
CA LEU A 300 -13.13 2.10 9.12
C LEU A 300 -14.08 2.99 8.31
N LEU A 301 -14.01 2.92 6.97
CA LEU A 301 -14.93 3.65 6.09
C LEU A 301 -16.35 3.08 6.14
N SER A 302 -16.52 1.75 6.13
CA SER A 302 -17.84 1.10 6.29
C SER A 302 -18.50 1.48 7.61
N ALA A 303 -17.74 1.57 8.70
CA ALA A 303 -18.25 2.05 9.99
C ALA A 303 -18.65 3.54 9.96
N THR A 304 -17.89 4.36 9.22
CA THR A 304 -18.14 5.80 9.09
C THR A 304 -19.34 6.11 8.17
N TYR A 305 -19.53 5.29 7.13
CA TYR A 305 -20.53 5.45 6.08
C TYR A 305 -21.33 4.15 5.88
N PRO A 306 -22.23 3.79 6.83
CA PRO A 306 -22.91 2.49 6.82
C PRO A 306 -23.91 2.29 5.68
N ASP A 307 -24.30 3.36 4.99
CA ASP A 307 -25.22 3.30 3.85
C ASP A 307 -24.48 3.12 2.50
N VAL A 308 -23.16 2.96 2.53
CA VAL A 308 -22.29 2.76 1.36
C VAL A 308 -21.73 1.34 1.39
N GLU A 309 -21.82 0.62 0.27
CA GLU A 309 -21.18 -0.69 0.15
C GLU A 309 -19.71 -0.52 -0.27
N PHE A 310 -18.79 -0.83 0.63
CA PHE A 310 -17.37 -0.89 0.29
C PHE A 310 -16.95 -2.31 -0.08
N ARG A 311 -16.20 -2.42 -1.18
CA ARG A 311 -15.56 -3.66 -1.64
C ARG A 311 -14.05 -3.46 -1.71
N GLY A 312 -13.28 -4.50 -1.40
CA GLY A 312 -11.83 -4.42 -1.34
C GLY A 312 -11.15 -5.25 -2.40
N ARG A 313 -10.14 -4.68 -3.05
CA ARG A 313 -9.34 -5.30 -4.12
C ARG A 313 -7.87 -5.06 -3.82
N TYR A 314 -7.21 -6.08 -3.30
CA TYR A 314 -5.87 -5.95 -2.76
C TYR A 314 -4.87 -6.77 -3.59
N LEU A 315 -3.65 -6.29 -3.76
CA LEU A 315 -2.60 -7.16 -4.31
C LEU A 315 -2.39 -8.38 -3.41
N ILE A 316 -2.31 -8.17 -2.10
CA ILE A 316 -2.06 -9.22 -1.11
C ILE A 316 -3.12 -9.05 -0.02
N PHE A 317 -3.91 -10.08 0.27
CA PHE A 317 -4.97 -10.03 1.29
C PHE A 317 -4.92 -11.26 2.19
N GLY A 318 -5.01 -11.04 3.50
CA GLY A 318 -5.28 -12.05 4.51
C GLY A 318 -6.59 -11.75 5.23
N GLU A 319 -7.51 -12.70 5.18
CA GLU A 319 -8.78 -12.63 5.88
C GLU A 319 -8.57 -12.51 7.40
N SER A 320 -9.39 -11.68 8.05
CA SER A 320 -9.48 -11.65 9.50
C SER A 320 -10.67 -12.49 9.95
N PRO A 321 -10.54 -13.34 10.99
CA PRO A 321 -11.67 -14.09 11.52
C PRO A 321 -12.74 -13.18 12.15
N ASN A 322 -12.36 -11.93 12.46
CA ASN A 322 -13.24 -10.93 13.06
C ASN A 322 -13.68 -9.86 12.04
N ASP A 323 -13.54 -10.11 10.73
CA ASP A 323 -14.04 -9.21 9.69
C ASP A 323 -15.58 -9.14 9.75
N PRO A 324 -16.19 -7.96 9.99
CA PRO A 324 -17.65 -7.84 10.01
C PRO A 324 -18.28 -7.94 8.62
N HIS A 325 -17.48 -7.85 7.55
CA HIS A 325 -17.93 -7.96 6.16
C HIS A 325 -17.16 -9.06 5.41
N PRO A 326 -17.26 -10.34 5.82
CA PRO A 326 -16.55 -11.44 5.17
C PRO A 326 -16.96 -11.57 3.70
N GLY A 327 -16.01 -11.87 2.82
CA GLY A 327 -16.23 -12.01 1.38
C GLY A 327 -16.38 -10.69 0.61
N SER A 328 -16.31 -9.53 1.26
CA SER A 328 -16.29 -8.22 0.58
C SER A 328 -14.93 -7.86 -0.05
N LYS A 329 -13.89 -8.67 0.22
CA LYS A 329 -12.50 -8.39 -0.09
C LYS A 329 -11.89 -9.52 -0.92
N ALA A 330 -11.01 -9.17 -1.84
CA ALA A 330 -10.25 -10.14 -2.63
C ALA A 330 -8.77 -9.75 -2.71
N GLY A 331 -7.89 -10.74 -2.52
CA GLY A 331 -6.47 -10.68 -2.87
C GLY A 331 -6.20 -11.27 -4.25
N TYR A 332 -5.31 -10.64 -5.04
CA TYR A 332 -5.06 -11.02 -6.44
C TYR A 332 -3.73 -11.71 -6.70
N ALA A 333 -2.70 -11.36 -5.94
CA ALA A 333 -1.46 -12.12 -5.92
C ALA A 333 -1.49 -13.21 -4.85
N LEU A 334 -1.97 -12.86 -3.66
CA LEU A 334 -2.19 -13.79 -2.56
C LEU A 334 -3.52 -13.47 -1.89
N HIS A 335 -4.35 -14.50 -1.72
CA HIS A 335 -5.55 -14.46 -0.89
C HIS A 335 -5.45 -15.55 0.18
N GLN A 336 -5.10 -15.16 1.40
CA GLN A 336 -4.99 -16.04 2.55
C GLN A 336 -6.32 -16.07 3.30
N SER A 337 -7.03 -17.19 3.20
CA SER A 337 -8.29 -17.40 3.92
C SER A 337 -8.06 -17.89 5.35
N VAL A 338 -8.95 -17.54 6.28
CA VAL A 338 -8.91 -18.01 7.69
C VAL A 338 -9.04 -19.52 7.82
N ASP A 339 -9.75 -20.18 6.89
CA ASP A 339 -10.05 -21.62 6.96
C ASP A 339 -8.99 -22.49 6.26
N ARG A 340 -7.99 -21.89 5.62
CA ARG A 340 -6.94 -22.62 4.90
C ARG A 340 -5.69 -22.75 5.73
N ALA A 341 -5.15 -23.97 5.75
CA ALA A 341 -3.77 -24.19 6.18
C ALA A 341 -2.81 -23.29 5.39
N ALA A 342 -1.70 -22.91 6.02
CA ALA A 342 -0.67 -22.09 5.37
C ALA A 342 -0.30 -22.70 4.01
N PRO A 343 -0.37 -21.92 2.92
CA PRO A 343 -0.09 -22.44 1.58
C PRO A 343 1.37 -22.92 1.49
N ASP A 344 1.57 -24.06 0.82
CA ASP A 344 2.89 -24.60 0.53
C ASP A 344 3.60 -23.71 -0.51
N LEU A 345 4.77 -23.16 -0.16
CA LEU A 345 5.56 -22.26 -1.02
C LEU A 345 5.95 -22.89 -2.36
N ASP A 346 6.07 -24.22 -2.42
CA ASP A 346 6.44 -24.90 -3.66
C ASP A 346 5.23 -25.12 -4.58
N ALA A 347 4.01 -25.14 -4.02
CA ALA A 347 2.75 -25.21 -4.76
C ALA A 347 2.21 -23.82 -5.16
N ASP A 348 2.46 -22.81 -4.34
CA ASP A 348 2.08 -21.41 -4.56
C ASP A 348 3.26 -20.48 -4.24
N PRO A 349 4.05 -20.06 -5.25
CA PRO A 349 5.17 -19.16 -5.02
C PRO A 349 4.77 -17.80 -4.43
N ALA A 350 3.51 -17.36 -4.59
CA ALA A 350 3.01 -16.11 -4.02
C ALA A 350 2.78 -16.20 -2.50
N ALA A 351 2.77 -17.42 -1.94
CA ALA A 351 2.76 -17.62 -0.50
C ALA A 351 3.97 -17.02 0.23
N ILE A 352 5.04 -16.63 -0.49
CA ILE A 352 6.14 -15.84 0.10
C ILE A 352 5.65 -14.53 0.73
N PHE A 353 4.52 -13.98 0.28
CA PHE A 353 3.94 -12.76 0.85
C PHE A 353 3.23 -12.95 2.19
N THR A 354 3.21 -14.17 2.76
CA THR A 354 2.92 -14.34 4.19
C THR A 354 4.07 -13.80 5.06
N GLU A 355 5.29 -13.73 4.50
CA GLU A 355 6.45 -13.14 5.16
C GLU A 355 6.42 -11.61 5.05
N LYS A 356 6.55 -10.91 6.19
CA LYS A 356 6.44 -9.45 6.21
C LYS A 356 7.50 -8.77 5.36
N ASP A 357 8.73 -9.26 5.37
CA ASP A 357 9.83 -8.73 4.56
C ASP A 357 9.48 -8.74 3.05
N ALA A 358 8.79 -9.79 2.57
CA ALA A 358 8.39 -9.89 1.17
C ALA A 358 7.36 -8.81 0.79
N VAL A 359 6.37 -8.58 1.65
CA VAL A 359 5.38 -7.51 1.46
C VAL A 359 6.08 -6.14 1.45
N LEU A 360 7.03 -5.93 2.36
CA LEU A 360 7.79 -4.67 2.46
C LEU A 360 8.68 -4.42 1.24
N ALA A 361 9.10 -5.45 0.51
CA ALA A 361 9.83 -5.29 -0.76
C ALA A 361 8.98 -4.64 -1.87
N ILE A 362 7.65 -4.72 -1.78
CA ILE A 362 6.73 -3.98 -2.65
C ILE A 362 6.43 -2.62 -2.01
N GLU A 363 5.91 -2.62 -0.78
CA GLU A 363 5.44 -1.40 -0.09
C GLU A 363 6.55 -0.34 0.00
N HIS A 364 7.77 -0.68 0.46
CA HIS A 364 8.82 0.32 0.62
C HIS A 364 9.44 0.81 -0.69
N ILE A 365 9.48 -0.04 -1.72
CA ILE A 365 10.06 0.31 -3.03
C ILE A 365 9.11 1.18 -3.86
N LEU A 366 7.80 0.96 -3.74
CA LEU A 366 6.78 1.59 -4.59
C LEU A 366 5.92 2.65 -3.90
N ARG A 367 6.10 2.91 -2.60
CA ARG A 367 5.30 3.91 -1.84
C ARG A 367 5.42 5.36 -2.31
N GLY A 368 6.38 5.70 -3.17
CA GLY A 368 6.57 7.07 -3.65
C GLY A 368 7.12 8.05 -2.59
N PRO A 369 7.44 9.29 -2.98
CA PRO A 369 8.22 10.21 -2.15
C PRO A 369 7.42 10.90 -1.02
N TYR A 370 6.10 10.70 -0.96
CA TYR A 370 5.24 11.38 0.00
C TYR A 370 4.95 10.53 1.25
N SER A 371 4.86 11.22 2.39
CA SER A 371 4.45 10.63 3.66
C SER A 371 3.01 10.14 3.61
N LYS A 372 2.65 9.26 4.56
CA LYS A 372 1.25 8.96 4.82
C LYS A 372 0.57 10.22 5.37
N ALA A 373 -0.62 10.54 4.88
CA ALA A 373 -1.39 11.63 5.47
C ALA A 373 -1.96 11.18 6.82
N VAL A 374 -1.57 11.85 7.91
CA VAL A 374 -2.04 11.51 9.27
C VAL A 374 -3.10 12.46 9.80
N ARG A 375 -3.30 13.59 9.10
CA ARG A 375 -4.26 14.66 9.43
C ARG A 375 -4.66 15.43 8.17
N PHE A 376 -5.69 16.27 8.28
CA PHE A 376 -6.02 17.25 7.25
C PHE A 376 -5.26 18.56 7.48
N GLY A 377 -4.75 19.14 6.40
CA GLY A 377 -4.07 20.44 6.40
C GLY A 377 -5.05 21.62 6.47
N PRO A 378 -4.53 22.86 6.55
CA PRO A 378 -5.35 24.08 6.59
C PRO A 378 -6.25 24.28 5.36
N ASP A 379 -5.84 23.72 4.22
CA ASP A 379 -6.59 23.70 2.95
C ASP A 379 -7.67 22.60 2.90
N ARG A 380 -7.83 21.85 4.01
CA ARG A 380 -8.75 20.73 4.16
C ARG A 380 -8.43 19.54 3.24
N GLN A 381 -7.19 19.47 2.73
CA GLN A 381 -6.68 18.30 2.04
C GLN A 381 -5.89 17.41 3.01
N PRO A 382 -5.79 16.10 2.78
CA PRO A 382 -4.87 15.24 3.52
C PRO A 382 -3.44 15.80 3.46
N ALA A 383 -2.84 16.12 4.61
CA ALA A 383 -1.53 16.73 4.67
C ALA A 383 -0.45 15.66 4.45
N GLN A 384 0.35 15.82 3.40
CA GLN A 384 1.52 14.99 3.11
C GLN A 384 2.75 15.88 2.94
N GLU A 385 3.91 15.33 3.24
CA GLU A 385 5.20 15.97 3.06
C GLU A 385 6.18 14.99 2.38
N LEU A 386 7.30 15.49 1.87
CA LEU A 386 8.33 14.63 1.32
C LEU A 386 8.97 13.80 2.44
N GLU A 387 9.01 12.49 2.27
CA GLU A 387 9.53 11.52 3.24
C GLU A 387 10.55 10.61 2.58
N SER A 388 11.84 10.93 2.74
CA SER A 388 12.89 9.98 2.39
C SER A 388 12.86 8.79 3.35
N PRO A 389 13.01 7.53 2.88
CA PRO A 389 12.98 6.37 3.75
C PRO A 389 14.14 6.46 4.74
N PRO A 390 13.88 6.25 6.04
CA PRO A 390 14.83 6.58 7.08
C PRO A 390 15.99 5.55 7.07
N LEU A 391 17.22 6.05 7.16
CA LEU A 391 18.44 5.23 7.16
C LEU A 391 18.80 4.70 8.54
N ASP A 392 18.26 5.32 9.60
CA ASP A 392 18.53 4.95 10.98
C ASP A 392 17.98 3.54 11.34
N GLN A 393 16.98 3.08 10.59
CA GLN A 393 16.30 1.79 10.71
C GLN A 393 16.77 0.73 9.70
N ILE A 394 17.85 1.01 8.96
CA ILE A 394 18.51 0.07 8.05
C ILE A 394 19.94 -0.15 8.56
N ASN A 395 20.43 -1.39 8.50
CA ASN A 395 21.82 -1.67 8.83
C ASN A 395 22.72 -0.84 7.90
N PRO A 396 23.61 0.03 8.42
CA PRO A 396 24.40 0.93 7.59
C PRO A 396 25.35 0.19 6.63
N LEU A 397 25.66 -1.08 6.89
CA LEU A 397 26.49 -1.91 6.00
C LEU A 397 25.71 -2.48 4.80
N ASP A 398 24.37 -2.44 4.84
CA ASP A 398 23.49 -2.91 3.78
C ASP A 398 23.11 -1.76 2.82
N VAL A 399 23.27 -0.50 3.22
CA VAL A 399 22.97 0.68 2.40
C VAL A 399 24.09 0.92 1.39
N ALA A 400 23.76 0.86 0.10
CA ALA A 400 24.73 1.19 -0.95
C ALA A 400 25.09 2.69 -0.92
N PRO A 401 26.37 3.07 -1.09
CA PRO A 401 26.80 4.47 -1.00
C PRO A 401 26.04 5.41 -1.95
N SER A 402 25.64 4.94 -3.12
CA SER A 402 24.85 5.70 -4.11
C SER A 402 23.45 6.07 -3.63
N TYR A 403 22.91 5.39 -2.61
CA TYR A 403 21.58 5.63 -2.04
C TYR A 403 21.62 6.27 -0.65
N ALA A 404 22.78 6.78 -0.22
CA ALA A 404 22.92 7.47 1.06
C ALA A 404 22.34 8.90 1.03
N ASP A 405 22.33 9.54 -0.15
CA ASP A 405 21.80 10.90 -0.33
C ASP A 405 20.26 10.91 -0.33
N ALA A 406 19.66 11.79 0.48
CA ALA A 406 18.21 11.85 0.65
C ALA A 406 17.46 12.30 -0.62
N ASN A 407 18.03 13.19 -1.44
CA ASN A 407 17.42 13.62 -2.68
C ASN A 407 17.44 12.51 -3.73
N VAL A 408 18.55 11.74 -3.80
CA VAL A 408 18.62 10.53 -4.64
C VAL A 408 17.56 9.52 -4.22
N ARG A 409 17.36 9.30 -2.92
CA ARG A 409 16.31 8.38 -2.43
C ARG A 409 14.91 8.82 -2.83
N LEU A 410 14.57 10.10 -2.68
CA LEU A 410 13.28 10.65 -3.12
C LEU A 410 13.09 10.46 -4.63
N ALA A 411 14.11 10.75 -5.44
CA ALA A 411 14.08 10.55 -6.88
C ALA A 411 13.91 9.08 -7.27
N VAL A 412 14.59 8.15 -6.59
CA VAL A 412 14.41 6.70 -6.79
C VAL A 412 12.97 6.29 -6.53
N MET A 413 12.38 6.74 -5.42
CA MET A 413 11.00 6.37 -5.07
C MET A 413 9.98 6.82 -6.11
N GLU A 414 10.16 8.03 -6.66
CA GLU A 414 9.31 8.52 -7.74
C GLU A 414 9.56 7.77 -9.06
N ALA A 415 10.82 7.60 -9.47
CA ALA A 415 11.17 6.89 -10.69
C ALA A 415 10.65 5.45 -10.69
N ASN A 416 10.65 4.77 -9.54
CA ASN A 416 10.11 3.43 -9.39
C ASN A 416 8.59 3.38 -9.65
N GLN A 417 7.82 4.38 -9.23
CA GLN A 417 6.39 4.46 -9.54
C GLN A 417 6.17 4.68 -11.04
N LEU A 418 6.98 5.55 -11.67
CA LEU A 418 6.93 5.78 -13.11
C LEU A 418 7.30 4.51 -13.90
N ALA A 419 8.25 3.71 -13.42
CA ALA A 419 8.59 2.43 -14.04
C ALA A 419 7.39 1.46 -14.12
N VAL A 420 6.52 1.45 -13.11
CA VAL A 420 5.27 0.66 -13.13
C VAL A 420 4.33 1.15 -14.24
N GLY A 421 4.12 2.47 -14.34
CA GLY A 421 3.32 3.06 -15.40
C GLY A 421 3.89 2.82 -16.80
N ASP A 422 5.19 2.96 -16.97
CA ASP A 422 5.86 2.74 -18.27
C ASP A 422 5.84 1.26 -18.68
N TYR A 423 5.93 0.34 -17.73
CA TYR A 423 5.76 -1.09 -17.99
C TYR A 423 4.30 -1.40 -18.37
N ALA A 424 3.33 -0.80 -17.69
CA ALA A 424 1.91 -0.94 -18.02
C ALA A 424 1.58 -0.43 -19.44
N GLU A 425 2.15 0.70 -19.84
CA GLU A 425 2.05 1.25 -21.19
C GLU A 425 2.66 0.30 -22.23
N HIS A 426 3.81 -0.30 -21.93
CA HIS A 426 4.44 -1.33 -22.77
C HIS A 426 3.53 -2.54 -22.96
N ILE A 427 2.96 -3.08 -21.88
CA ILE A 427 2.00 -4.20 -21.93
C ILE A 427 0.74 -3.83 -22.72
N ALA A 428 0.19 -2.63 -22.52
CA ALA A 428 -0.94 -2.14 -23.28
C ALA A 428 -0.62 -2.07 -24.78
N GLY A 429 0.58 -1.61 -25.14
CA GLY A 429 1.10 -1.61 -26.50
C GLY A 429 1.22 -3.03 -27.10
N LEU A 430 1.79 -3.97 -26.34
CA LEU A 430 1.87 -5.38 -26.75
C LEU A 430 0.48 -5.99 -26.98
N ARG A 431 -0.47 -5.76 -26.08
CA ARG A 431 -1.85 -6.23 -26.21
C ARG A 431 -2.52 -5.68 -27.47
N ARG A 432 -2.42 -4.37 -27.73
CA ARG A 432 -2.98 -3.74 -28.94
C ARG A 432 -2.33 -4.28 -30.22
N GLY A 433 -1.03 -4.59 -30.17
CA GLY A 433 -0.29 -5.18 -31.29
C GLY A 433 -0.49 -6.69 -31.48
N GLY A 434 -1.30 -7.36 -30.65
CA GLY A 434 -1.49 -8.81 -30.70
C GLY A 434 -0.27 -9.63 -30.25
N GLY A 435 0.63 -9.04 -29.46
CA GLY A 435 1.78 -9.71 -28.88
C GLY A 435 1.42 -10.64 -27.71
N ASP A 436 2.37 -11.48 -27.31
CA ASP A 436 2.20 -12.47 -26.22
C ASP A 436 2.42 -11.86 -24.83
N TRP A 437 1.60 -10.86 -24.50
CA TRP A 437 1.70 -10.11 -23.25
C TRP A 437 1.40 -10.98 -22.01
N HIS A 438 0.57 -12.01 -22.14
CA HIS A 438 0.25 -12.93 -21.04
C HIS A 438 1.48 -13.72 -20.59
N ASN A 439 2.22 -14.32 -21.54
CA ASN A 439 3.41 -15.09 -21.22
C ASN A 439 4.54 -14.21 -20.67
N GLU A 440 4.68 -12.99 -21.20
CA GLU A 440 5.65 -12.01 -20.70
C GLU A 440 5.38 -11.65 -19.23
N LEU A 441 4.14 -11.30 -18.89
CA LEU A 441 3.72 -11.04 -17.51
C LEU A 441 3.89 -12.25 -16.61
N ALA A 442 3.50 -13.44 -17.06
CA ALA A 442 3.62 -14.67 -16.28
C ALA A 442 5.08 -14.96 -15.93
N THR A 443 5.95 -14.99 -16.93
CA THR A 443 7.39 -15.28 -16.78
C THR A 443 8.10 -14.28 -15.88
N LYS A 444 7.83 -12.98 -16.07
CA LYS A 444 8.47 -11.92 -15.27
C LYS A 444 7.92 -11.85 -13.84
N SER A 445 6.64 -12.09 -13.64
CA SER A 445 6.06 -12.20 -12.29
C SER A 445 6.65 -13.38 -11.51
N GLU A 446 6.79 -14.55 -12.13
CA GLU A 446 7.46 -15.71 -11.51
C GLU A 446 8.93 -15.42 -11.17
N THR A 447 9.61 -14.67 -12.05
CA THR A 447 10.98 -14.24 -11.81
C THR A 447 11.06 -13.32 -10.60
N PHE A 448 10.17 -12.34 -10.47
CA PHE A 448 10.09 -11.48 -9.29
C PHE A 448 9.85 -12.27 -8.00
N LEU A 449 8.88 -13.20 -7.97
CA LEU A 449 8.59 -14.03 -6.80
C LEU A 449 9.82 -14.81 -6.32
N ARG A 450 10.58 -15.40 -7.26
CA ARG A 450 11.84 -16.08 -6.96
C ARG A 450 12.91 -15.12 -6.42
N GLN A 451 13.03 -13.92 -6.97
CA GLN A 451 13.99 -12.91 -6.49
C GLN A 451 13.64 -12.43 -5.08
N VAL A 452 12.36 -12.17 -4.79
CA VAL A 452 11.89 -11.83 -3.44
C VAL A 452 12.16 -12.98 -2.47
N ARG A 453 11.81 -14.23 -2.81
CA ARG A 453 12.08 -15.41 -1.96
C ARG A 453 13.57 -15.53 -1.66
N SER A 454 14.41 -15.38 -2.68
CA SER A 454 15.87 -15.44 -2.53
C SER A 454 16.41 -14.31 -1.64
N TRP A 455 15.92 -13.08 -1.82
CA TRP A 455 16.31 -11.92 -1.02
C TRP A 455 15.88 -12.05 0.45
N VAL A 456 14.63 -12.47 0.71
CA VAL A 456 14.10 -12.68 2.06
C VAL A 456 14.94 -13.72 2.80
N THR A 457 15.24 -14.84 2.14
CA THR A 457 16.01 -15.96 2.70
C THR A 457 17.53 -15.74 2.69
N ARG A 458 18.01 -14.58 2.21
CA ARG A 458 19.43 -14.23 2.06
C ARG A 458 20.23 -15.27 1.24
N ASN A 459 19.61 -15.87 0.23
CA ASN A 459 20.27 -16.79 -0.69
C ASN A 459 21.09 -16.00 -1.74
N SER A 460 22.23 -16.56 -2.15
CA SER A 460 23.12 -16.04 -3.20
C SER A 460 22.53 -16.03 -4.60
N ASP A 461 21.36 -16.66 -4.81
CA ASP A 461 20.66 -16.68 -6.10
C ASP A 461 19.93 -15.37 -6.42
N THR A 462 19.95 -14.41 -5.50
CA THR A 462 19.33 -13.09 -5.68
C THR A 462 20.16 -12.27 -6.66
N ASP A 463 19.50 -11.62 -7.62
CA ASP A 463 20.13 -10.65 -8.51
C ASP A 463 20.79 -9.55 -7.65
N PRO A 464 22.08 -9.24 -7.87
CA PRO A 464 22.80 -8.27 -7.04
C PRO A 464 22.21 -6.86 -7.08
N ALA A 465 21.67 -6.41 -8.22
CA ALA A 465 21.08 -5.08 -8.33
C ALA A 465 19.72 -5.01 -7.62
N PHE A 466 18.92 -6.07 -7.70
CA PHE A 466 17.70 -6.22 -6.91
C PHE A 466 18.00 -6.22 -5.41
N ALA A 467 18.96 -7.05 -4.97
CA ALA A 467 19.36 -7.13 -3.57
C ALA A 467 19.85 -5.77 -3.04
N GLU A 468 20.72 -5.09 -3.78
CA GLU A 468 21.25 -3.77 -3.40
C GLU A 468 20.14 -2.72 -3.24
N LEU A 469 19.16 -2.69 -4.14
CA LEU A 469 18.00 -1.80 -4.04
C LEU A 469 17.15 -2.14 -2.81
N CYS A 470 16.78 -3.41 -2.64
CA CYS A 470 15.96 -3.83 -1.50
C CYS A 470 16.67 -3.60 -0.17
N ASP A 471 17.95 -3.94 -0.04
CA ASP A 471 18.75 -3.74 1.18
C ASP A 471 18.92 -2.25 1.53
N SER A 472 18.89 -1.36 0.54
CA SER A 472 19.03 0.09 0.75
C SER A 472 17.74 0.84 1.08
N PHE A 473 16.57 0.26 0.78
CA PHE A 473 15.27 0.93 0.91
C PHE A 473 14.28 0.19 1.82
N VAL A 474 14.40 -1.13 1.93
CA VAL A 474 13.47 -1.96 2.69
C VAL A 474 13.97 -2.11 4.13
N ARG A 475 13.24 -1.49 5.05
CA ARG A 475 13.40 -1.74 6.48
C ARG A 475 12.79 -3.10 6.80
N ARG A 476 13.64 -4.10 7.02
CA ARG A 476 13.22 -5.46 7.37
C ARG A 476 12.51 -5.51 8.73
N THR A 477 11.94 -6.66 9.05
CA THR A 477 11.28 -6.97 10.32
C THR A 477 12.08 -6.61 11.57
N ASP A 478 13.42 -6.60 11.51
CA ASP A 478 14.31 -6.23 12.61
C ASP A 478 14.60 -4.72 12.74
N LYS A 479 13.89 -3.85 12.00
CA LYS A 479 14.11 -2.39 11.96
C LYS A 479 14.17 -1.71 13.34
N THR A 480 13.38 -2.18 14.30
CA THR A 480 13.33 -1.61 15.66
C THR A 480 14.62 -1.90 16.42
N HIS A 481 15.16 -3.13 16.28
CA HIS A 481 16.44 -3.52 16.85
C HIS A 481 17.61 -2.79 16.20
N VAL A 482 17.54 -2.52 14.89
CA VAL A 482 18.53 -1.69 14.20
C VAL A 482 18.55 -0.26 14.76
N GLY A 483 17.39 0.37 14.91
CA GLY A 483 17.31 1.72 15.49
C GLY A 483 17.81 1.78 16.94
N ASP A 484 17.48 0.77 17.75
CA ASP A 484 17.94 0.66 19.13
C ASP A 484 19.46 0.44 19.21
N LEU A 485 20.00 -0.48 18.41
CA LEU A 485 21.45 -0.74 18.34
C LEU A 485 22.23 0.50 17.91
N ARG A 486 21.72 1.24 16.92
CA ARG A 486 22.33 2.50 16.47
C ARG A 486 22.41 3.51 17.61
N THR A 487 21.29 3.74 18.31
CA THR A 487 21.22 4.63 19.47
C THR A 487 22.22 4.21 20.54
N ALA A 488 22.36 2.91 20.80
CA ALA A 488 23.31 2.37 21.76
C ALA A 488 24.78 2.57 21.35
N ILE A 489 25.12 2.37 20.06
CA ILE A 489 26.46 2.61 19.50
C ILE A 489 26.84 4.10 19.63
N GLU A 490 25.92 4.99 19.26
CA GLU A 490 26.11 6.44 19.35
C GLU A 490 26.28 6.90 20.80
N HIS A 491 25.44 6.40 21.71
CA HIS A 491 25.54 6.72 23.14
C HIS A 491 26.88 6.29 23.75
N ARG A 492 27.44 5.17 23.30
CA ARG A 492 28.77 4.68 23.71
C ARG A 492 29.93 5.48 23.13
N GLY A 493 29.70 6.24 22.06
CA GLY A 493 30.76 6.93 21.33
C GLY A 493 31.82 5.97 20.78
N LEU A 494 31.42 4.82 20.25
CA LEU A 494 32.35 3.86 19.64
C LEU A 494 33.07 4.49 18.44
N GLY A 495 34.34 4.13 18.24
CA GLY A 495 35.06 4.49 17.02
C GLY A 495 34.48 3.78 15.79
N GLU A 496 34.78 4.30 14.59
CA GLU A 496 34.25 3.79 13.32
C GLU A 496 34.52 2.29 13.11
N ASP A 497 35.74 1.83 13.41
CA ASP A 497 36.13 0.43 13.27
C ASP A 497 35.32 -0.49 14.21
N ASP A 498 35.17 -0.09 15.48
CA ASP A 498 34.42 -0.85 16.48
C ASP A 498 32.92 -0.88 16.14
N ALA A 499 32.34 0.26 15.76
CA ALA A 499 30.96 0.35 15.30
C ALA A 499 30.73 -0.54 14.06
N THR A 500 31.65 -0.50 13.10
CA THR A 500 31.60 -1.35 11.91
C THR A 500 31.64 -2.84 12.28
N GLN A 501 32.48 -3.22 13.25
CA GLN A 501 32.52 -4.61 13.70
C GLN A 501 31.21 -5.05 14.36
N VAL A 502 30.61 -4.21 15.22
CA VAL A 502 29.31 -4.48 15.83
C VAL A 502 28.22 -4.70 14.77
N TRP A 503 28.19 -3.85 13.73
CA TRP A 503 27.23 -4.02 12.63
C TRP A 503 27.46 -5.28 11.81
N ARG A 504 28.72 -5.71 11.61
CA ARG A 504 29.05 -6.98 10.94
C ARG A 504 28.56 -8.16 11.76
N ASP A 505 28.79 -8.14 13.07
CA ASP A 505 28.37 -9.20 13.98
C ASP A 505 26.83 -9.30 14.00
N TYR A 506 26.13 -8.17 14.11
CA TYR A 506 24.66 -8.12 14.05
C TYR A 506 24.12 -8.65 12.71
N ARG A 507 24.76 -8.31 11.58
CA ARG A 507 24.35 -8.74 10.23
C ARG A 507 24.42 -10.25 10.05
N GLN A 508 25.33 -10.93 10.74
CA GLN A 508 25.52 -12.39 10.64
C GLN A 508 24.48 -13.20 11.41
N LEU A 509 23.68 -12.56 12.26
CA LEU A 509 22.62 -13.22 13.02
C LEU A 509 21.46 -13.60 12.10
N GLY A 510 21.00 -14.84 12.23
CA GLY A 510 20.03 -15.44 11.32
C GLY A 510 18.58 -15.17 11.72
N SER A 511 18.28 -15.15 13.03
CA SER A 511 16.91 -15.00 13.53
C SER A 511 16.65 -13.65 14.20
N LEU A 512 15.37 -13.29 14.33
CA LEU A 512 14.94 -12.10 15.06
C LEU A 512 15.29 -12.20 16.56
N ASP A 513 15.10 -13.37 17.16
CA ASP A 513 15.44 -13.63 18.56
C ASP A 513 16.94 -13.46 18.84
N GLU A 514 17.79 -13.94 17.94
CA GLU A 514 19.25 -13.76 18.04
C GLU A 514 19.63 -12.28 17.99
N LYS A 515 19.01 -11.52 17.09
CA LYS A 515 19.21 -10.07 16.97
C LYS A 515 18.72 -9.32 18.20
N GLN A 516 17.54 -9.65 18.70
CA GLN A 516 17.01 -9.08 19.95
C GLN A 516 17.95 -9.36 21.13
N ALA A 517 18.41 -10.61 21.27
CA ALA A 517 19.33 -11.01 22.32
C ALA A 517 20.68 -10.29 22.21
N PHE A 518 21.17 -10.08 20.99
CA PHE A 518 22.40 -9.32 20.73
C PHE A 518 22.26 -7.86 21.18
N VAL A 519 21.17 -7.17 20.80
CA VAL A 519 20.94 -5.77 21.20
C VAL A 519 20.78 -5.65 22.72
N ALA A 520 20.04 -6.57 23.35
CA ALA A 520 19.90 -6.60 24.80
C ALA A 520 21.24 -6.85 25.52
N ASP A 521 22.08 -7.74 25.00
CA ASP A 521 23.42 -7.99 25.55
C ASP A 521 24.35 -6.80 25.35
N PHE A 522 24.25 -6.14 24.20
CA PHE A 522 24.94 -4.90 23.93
C PHE A 522 24.55 -3.87 25.00
N HIS A 523 23.26 -3.61 25.24
CA HIS A 523 22.82 -2.71 26.31
C HIS A 523 23.38 -3.05 27.69
N ARG A 524 23.31 -4.32 28.12
CA ARG A 524 23.81 -4.75 29.44
C ARG A 524 25.30 -4.47 29.65
N ARG A 525 26.13 -4.65 28.61
CA ARG A 525 27.56 -4.35 28.70
C ARG A 525 27.84 -2.84 28.81
N THR A 526 26.84 -2.00 28.59
CA THR A 526 26.96 -0.52 28.63
C THR A 526 26.66 0.05 30.01
N ASP A 527 25.89 -0.66 30.83
CA ASP A 527 25.37 -0.08 32.06
C ASP A 527 26.45 -0.10 33.17
N PRO A 528 27.01 1.06 33.58
CA PRO A 528 28.10 1.09 34.54
C PRO A 528 27.67 0.68 35.96
N SER A 529 26.37 0.57 36.22
CA SER A 529 25.81 0.26 37.54
C SER A 529 25.87 -1.21 37.94
N THR A 530 26.31 -2.12 37.07
CA THR A 530 26.55 -3.53 37.43
C THR A 530 28.01 -3.85 37.76
N GLY A 531 28.79 -2.85 38.16
CA GLY A 531 30.09 -3.06 38.80
C GLY A 531 29.94 -3.85 40.10
N VAL A 532 30.20 -5.16 40.00
CA VAL A 532 30.41 -6.11 41.11
C VAL A 532 31.48 -5.63 42.08
#